data_AF-A0A650CM32-F1
#
_entry.id   AF-A0A650CM32-F1
#
_cell.length_a   1.000
_cell.length_b   1.000
_cell.length_c   1.000
_cell.angle_alpha   90.00
_cell.angle_beta   90.00
_cell.angle_gamma   90.00
#
_symmetry.space_group_name_H-M   'P 1'
#
loop_
_entity.id
_entity.type
_entity.pdbx_description
1 polymer ?
#
loop_
_entity_poly.entity_id
_entity_poly.type
_entity_poly.pdbx_seq_one_letter_code
_entity_poly.pdbx_strand_id
1 'polypeptide(L)'
;MSLRDYEGEKVAIWLAYFQAPSRRKGRKIGKLSNKKIDLNTIYEIAKRLELEPEIFQDKIHPTSGIAGLIMVKKKYGKYKLIKLIFDEINKLK
;
A
#
# COMPACT_ATOMS: atom_id res chain seq x y z
N MET A 1 -0.54 16.07 -12.40
CA MET A 1 -1.62 15.68 -11.49
C MET A 1 -1.15 15.85 -10.05
N SER A 2 -1.91 16.58 -9.25
CA SER A 2 -1.71 16.69 -7.81
C SER A 2 -2.36 15.51 -7.09
N LEU A 3 -1.93 15.21 -5.86
CA LEU A 3 -2.58 14.16 -5.07
C LEU A 3 -4.05 14.47 -4.74
N ARG A 4 -4.48 15.75 -4.87
CA ARG A 4 -5.86 16.18 -4.67
C ARG A 4 -6.76 15.79 -5.83
N ASP A 5 -6.20 15.60 -7.02
CA ASP A 5 -6.95 15.21 -8.22
C ASP A 5 -7.55 13.80 -8.07
N TYR A 6 -7.07 13.02 -7.09
CA TYR A 6 -7.55 11.67 -6.77
C TYR A 6 -8.60 11.63 -5.66
N GLU A 7 -9.01 12.78 -5.13
CA GLU A 7 -9.95 12.85 -4.02
C GLU A 7 -11.29 12.19 -4.41
N GLY A 8 -11.73 11.22 -3.63
CA GLY A 8 -12.94 10.43 -3.91
C GLY A 8 -12.72 9.21 -4.82
N GLU A 9 -11.76 9.25 -5.74
CA GLU A 9 -11.55 8.21 -6.75
C GLU A 9 -10.47 7.19 -6.39
N LYS A 10 -9.33 7.64 -5.86
CA LYS A 10 -8.22 6.76 -5.48
C LYS A 10 -7.79 6.94 -4.03
N VAL A 11 -7.12 5.94 -3.51
CA VAL A 11 -6.64 5.84 -2.14
C VAL A 11 -5.14 5.66 -2.14
N ALA A 12 -4.46 6.48 -1.32
CA ALA A 12 -3.05 6.36 -1.04
C ALA A 12 -2.75 5.15 -0.16
N ILE A 13 -1.98 4.20 -0.69
CA ILE A 13 -1.43 3.03 -0.01
C ILE A 13 0.09 3.15 0.02
N TRP A 14 0.64 3.35 1.21
CA TRP A 14 2.07 3.50 1.42
C TRP A 14 2.72 2.15 1.68
N LEU A 15 3.95 1.95 1.20
CA LEU A 15 4.75 0.76 1.52
C LEU A 15 4.93 0.60 3.04
N ALA A 16 5.06 1.73 3.74
CA ALA A 16 5.13 1.82 5.19
C ALA A 16 3.97 1.12 5.91
N TYR A 17 2.79 1.05 5.31
CA TYR A 17 1.63 0.40 5.94
C TYR A 17 1.86 -1.09 6.17
N PHE A 18 2.72 -1.71 5.36
CA PHE A 18 3.07 -3.13 5.44
C PHE A 18 4.42 -3.35 6.11
N GLN A 19 5.43 -2.54 5.78
CA GLN A 19 6.81 -2.77 6.22
C GLN A 19 7.25 -2.04 7.49
N ALA A 20 6.54 -0.99 7.92
CA ALA A 20 7.04 -0.19 9.04
C ALA A 20 7.27 -1.04 10.31
N PRO A 21 8.31 -0.73 11.12
CA PRO A 21 8.74 -1.58 12.23
C PRO A 21 7.71 -1.67 13.37
N SER A 22 6.82 -0.68 13.50
CA SER A 22 5.73 -0.67 14.47
C SER A 22 4.48 0.04 13.93
N ARG A 23 3.35 -0.18 14.61
CA ARG A 23 2.10 0.56 14.31
C ARG A 23 2.28 2.07 14.51
N ARG A 24 3.02 2.48 15.56
CA ARG A 24 3.38 3.89 15.82
C ARG A 24 4.18 4.52 14.68
N LYS A 25 4.99 3.72 13.98
CA LYS A 25 5.78 4.16 12.82
C LYS A 25 5.05 4.03 11.48
N GLY A 26 3.76 3.70 11.46
CA GLY A 26 2.94 3.73 10.24
C GLY A 26 2.38 2.38 9.79
N ARG A 27 2.77 1.26 10.41
CA ARG A 27 2.21 -0.06 10.04
C ARG A 27 0.72 -0.11 10.35
N LYS A 28 -0.09 -0.55 9.40
CA LYS A 28 -1.57 -0.66 9.54
C LYS A 28 -2.07 -2.09 9.70
N ILE A 29 -1.19 -3.07 9.49
CA ILE A 29 -1.48 -4.51 9.52
C ILE A 29 -0.61 -5.26 10.56
N GLY A 30 -0.82 -6.57 10.66
CA GLY A 30 0.08 -7.48 11.37
C GLY A 30 1.51 -7.48 10.81
N LYS A 31 2.46 -8.06 11.55
CA LYS A 31 3.80 -8.28 10.97
C LYS A 31 3.68 -9.31 9.85
N LEU A 32 4.32 -9.01 8.73
CA LEU A 32 4.47 -9.95 7.63
C LEU A 32 5.37 -11.11 8.06
N SER A 33 5.02 -12.31 7.65
CA SER A 33 5.85 -13.51 7.87
C SER A 33 7.12 -13.45 7.01
N ASN A 34 7.03 -12.88 5.80
CA ASN A 34 8.17 -12.63 4.93
C ASN A 34 8.82 -11.27 5.26
N LYS A 35 10.15 -11.28 5.39
CA LYS A 35 10.92 -10.16 5.97
C LYS A 35 10.99 -8.90 5.10
N LYS A 36 10.78 -8.97 3.78
CA LYS A 36 10.84 -7.82 2.88
C LYS A 36 9.84 -7.97 1.74
N ILE A 37 9.06 -6.91 1.50
CA ILE A 37 8.09 -6.80 0.41
C ILE A 37 8.34 -5.53 -0.36
N ASP A 38 8.48 -5.61 -1.67
CA ASP A 38 8.78 -4.42 -2.45
C ASP A 38 7.49 -3.75 -2.94
N LEU A 39 7.63 -2.48 -3.33
CA LEU A 39 6.53 -1.71 -3.89
C LEU A 39 5.93 -2.39 -5.13
N ASN A 40 6.77 -3.02 -5.94
CA ASN A 40 6.36 -3.77 -7.13
C ASN A 40 5.45 -4.96 -6.78
N THR A 41 5.68 -5.64 -5.66
CA THR A 41 4.81 -6.73 -5.20
C THR A 41 3.41 -6.20 -4.90
N ILE A 42 3.30 -5.05 -4.24
CA ILE A 42 2.01 -4.42 -3.95
C ILE A 42 1.33 -3.99 -5.25
N TYR A 43 2.08 -3.45 -6.21
CA TYR A 43 1.56 -3.06 -7.52
C TYR A 43 0.95 -4.25 -8.28
N GLU A 44 1.68 -5.36 -8.39
CA GLU A 44 1.20 -6.57 -9.07
C GLU A 44 -0.05 -7.14 -8.41
N ILE A 45 -0.11 -7.17 -7.08
CA ILE A 45 -1.31 -7.60 -6.34
C ILE A 45 -2.48 -6.65 -6.59
N ALA A 46 -2.24 -5.34 -6.51
CA ALA A 46 -3.28 -4.35 -6.79
C ALA A 46 -3.79 -4.43 -8.23
N LYS A 47 -2.93 -4.78 -9.20
CA LYS A 47 -3.31 -5.02 -10.59
C LYS A 47 -4.19 -6.26 -10.73
N ARG A 48 -3.85 -7.38 -10.07
CA ARG A 48 -4.68 -8.59 -10.03
C ARG A 48 -6.04 -8.37 -9.37
N LEU A 49 -6.10 -7.50 -8.36
CA LEU A 49 -7.35 -7.07 -7.71
C LEU A 49 -8.12 -6.02 -8.51
N GLU A 50 -7.67 -5.70 -9.73
CA GLU A 50 -8.27 -4.71 -10.64
C GLU A 50 -8.45 -3.34 -9.99
N LEU A 51 -7.47 -2.91 -9.18
CA LEU A 51 -7.51 -1.65 -8.45
C LEU A 51 -6.83 -0.49 -9.19
N GLU A 52 -6.53 -0.64 -10.48
CA GLU A 52 -5.90 0.40 -11.34
C GLU A 52 -4.75 1.15 -10.61
N PRO A 53 -3.71 0.42 -10.16
CA PRO A 53 -2.66 0.99 -9.34
C PRO A 53 -1.76 1.95 -10.13
N GLU A 54 -1.34 3.04 -9.49
CA GLU A 54 -0.33 3.98 -10.00
C GLU A 54 0.80 4.11 -8.98
N ILE A 55 2.05 3.93 -9.45
CA ILE A 55 3.25 3.92 -8.59
C ILE A 55 3.85 5.32 -8.50
N PHE A 56 4.20 5.71 -7.28
CA PHE A 56 5.01 6.89 -6.98
C PHE A 56 6.19 6.48 -6.10
N GLN A 57 7.34 6.19 -6.73
CA GLN A 57 8.54 5.72 -6.02
C GLN A 57 9.18 6.82 -5.18
N ASP A 58 9.14 8.07 -5.66
CA ASP A 58 9.83 9.22 -5.05
C ASP A 58 9.11 9.77 -3.81
N LYS A 59 7.90 9.28 -3.51
CA LYS A 59 7.12 9.74 -2.36
C LYS A 59 7.56 9.02 -1.09
N ILE A 60 7.98 9.80 -0.10
CA ILE A 60 8.46 9.30 1.19
C ILE A 60 7.34 9.43 2.23
N HIS A 61 7.05 8.32 2.93
CA HIS A 61 6.07 8.33 4.02
C HIS A 61 6.61 9.16 5.20
N PRO A 62 5.95 10.27 5.59
CA PRO A 62 6.53 11.26 6.50
C PRO A 62 6.96 10.70 7.86
N THR A 63 6.18 9.78 8.43
CA THR A 63 6.45 9.25 9.78
C THR A 63 7.52 8.15 9.80
N SER A 64 7.66 7.38 8.71
CA SER A 64 8.57 6.23 8.68
C SER A 64 9.85 6.46 7.89
N GLY A 65 9.87 7.46 7.00
CA GLY A 65 10.97 7.65 6.05
C GLY A 65 11.03 6.57 4.95
N ILE A 66 10.03 5.68 4.87
CA ILE A 66 9.99 4.62 3.86
C ILE A 66 9.45 5.22 2.56
N ALA A 67 10.23 5.11 1.50
CA ALA A 67 9.84 5.50 0.16
C ALA A 67 8.85 4.51 -0.45
N GLY A 68 7.95 5.01 -1.29
CA GLY A 68 6.99 4.20 -2.03
C GLY A 68 5.55 4.46 -1.61
N LEU A 69 4.80 5.00 -2.56
CA LEU A 69 3.36 5.19 -2.52
C LEU A 69 2.74 4.54 -3.75
N ILE A 70 1.61 3.88 -3.57
CA ILE A 70 0.74 3.45 -4.66
C ILE A 70 -0.62 4.09 -4.46
N MET A 71 -1.13 4.73 -5.51
CA MET A 71 -2.52 5.16 -5.58
C MET A 71 -3.35 4.03 -6.18
N VAL A 72 -4.43 3.63 -5.53
CA VAL A 72 -5.31 2.56 -6.01
C VAL A 72 -6.75 3.05 -6.09
N LYS A 73 -7.52 2.59 -7.08
CA LYS A 73 -8.96 2.86 -7.20
C LYS A 73 -9.70 2.50 -5.93
N LYS A 74 -10.55 3.42 -5.46
CA LYS A 74 -11.36 3.28 -4.26
C LYS A 74 -12.59 2.40 -4.52
N LYS A 75 -12.38 1.10 -4.76
CA LYS A 75 -13.47 0.11 -4.81
C LYS A 75 -14.07 -0.18 -3.43
N TYR A 76 -13.24 -0.08 -2.39
CA TYR A 76 -13.63 -0.32 -0.99
C TYR A 76 -13.03 0.74 -0.06
N GLY A 77 -13.43 0.73 1.21
CA GLY A 77 -12.79 1.54 2.25
C GLY A 77 -11.30 1.23 2.37
N LYS A 78 -10.49 2.26 2.69
CA LYS A 78 -9.02 2.19 2.75
C LYS A 78 -8.49 0.99 3.53
N TYR A 79 -9.01 0.74 4.73
CA TYR A 79 -8.57 -0.38 5.56
C TYR A 79 -8.94 -1.74 4.99
N LYS A 80 -10.08 -1.84 4.29
CA LYS A 80 -10.48 -3.08 3.59
C LYS A 80 -9.54 -3.37 2.42
N LEU A 81 -9.14 -2.36 1.65
CA LEU A 81 -8.14 -2.50 0.58
C LEU A 81 -6.78 -2.93 1.14
N ILE A 82 -6.31 -2.28 2.21
CA ILE A 82 -5.04 -2.66 2.86
C ILE A 82 -5.10 -4.12 3.34
N LYS A 83 -6.23 -4.56 3.91
CA LYS A 83 -6.41 -5.94 4.35
C LYS A 83 -6.40 -6.93 3.18
N LEU A 84 -7.11 -6.65 2.10
CA LEU A 84 -7.13 -7.51 0.90
C LEU A 84 -5.72 -7.69 0.31
N ILE A 85 -4.96 -6.59 0.20
CA ILE A 85 -3.57 -6.65 -0.27
C ILE A 85 -2.70 -7.47 0.69
N PHE A 86 -2.87 -7.29 2.00
CA PHE A 86 -2.14 -8.08 3.00
C PHE A 86 -2.46 -9.58 2.93
N ASP A 87 -3.73 -9.93 2.73
CA ASP A 87 -4.15 -11.32 2.65
C ASP A 87 -3.55 -11.98 1.39
N GLU A 88 -3.56 -11.30 0.24
CA GLU A 88 -2.90 -11.77 -0.98
C GLU A 88 -1.38 -11.91 -0.82
N ILE A 89 -0.74 -10.95 -0.15
CA ILE A 89 0.67 -11.03 0.19
C ILE A 89 0.99 -12.31 0.98
N ASN A 90 0.15 -12.67 1.96
CA ASN A 90 0.37 -13.86 2.79
C ASN A 90 0.11 -15.18 2.04
N LYS A 91 -0.63 -15.14 0.91
CA LYS A 91 -0.85 -16.30 0.04
C LYS A 91 0.34 -16.60 -0.87
N LEU A 92 1.22 -15.63 -1.14
CA LEU A 92 2.46 -15.81 -1.92
C LEU A 92 3.54 -16.62 -1.17
N LYS A 93 3.14 -17.44 -0.20
CA LYS A 93 4.02 -18.36 0.53
C LYS A 93 4.48 -19.51 -0.35
#